data_AF-I1S065-F1
#
_entry.id   AF-I1S065-F1
#
_cell.length_a   1.000
_cell.length_b   1.000
_cell.length_c   1.000
_cell.angle_alpha   90.00
_cell.angle_beta   90.00
_cell.angle_gamma   90.00
#
_symmetry.space_group_name_H-M   'P 1'
#
loop_
_entity.id
_entity.type
_entity.pdbx_description
1 polymer ?
#
loop_
_entity_poly.entity_id
_entity_poly.type
_entity_poly.pdbx_seq_one_letter_code
_entity_poly.pdbx_strand_id
1 'polypeptide(L)'
;MSRRSPSIYSFSDEEKMGLLDNRSVSDADSDSGRDEQDHRPHYDKWAGPILAPLDYIRSTPWRVCLIRFAWFFVPSYLQGRHARDQIRPAKLSPTAYLDGMRGVAALVVLFCHYFYQAFVIAKGWGCDDAHYNILKLPILRLWYQGPPAVCLFFVISGYALSYRPLKLIRSHNMQDFSTTMSSLVFRRGVRLYLPTAISTLMIVCFIRTGLYEKTRDFAMDTTYMRNVREPHPSRLATNYAQFADWAKDMFKFVHVFSWKTHGGSTNYDQHLWTIPVEFRCSLYLFLTLLGTARLRTQYRLITVFSIMMFTYRNSRWELLMFLCGMVLAEIDLIRGAHVSPPALPMEEKASPARPQWYQRIFWALVSIVGLYLMSQPDQGGERTPGWVYLTSLIPKWWDAEKYRYWQCAGAVVFILAVSRSASWQRVFNSACVQYLGKISYALYLMHGPIIHAFGYHFEKWAYGVTGIEGHRFTAGFILSSFLVIPTVFWWADIFWRAVDIPTVKFAKWWENKLINKAD
;
A
#
# COMPACT_ATOMS: atom_id res chain seq x y z
N MET A 1 55.28 -23.77 16.23
CA MET A 1 54.57 -23.63 14.94
C MET A 1 53.08 -23.81 15.16
N SER A 2 52.36 -22.69 15.24
CA SER A 2 50.92 -22.60 15.43
C SER A 2 50.21 -22.80 14.08
N ARG A 3 49.22 -23.69 13.99
CA ARG A 3 48.24 -23.72 12.89
C ARG A 3 46.85 -23.45 13.45
N ARG A 4 46.33 -22.28 13.06
CA ARG A 4 45.02 -21.72 13.40
C ARG A 4 43.93 -22.45 12.60
N SER A 5 42.88 -22.87 13.30
CA SER A 5 41.57 -23.17 12.72
C SER A 5 40.77 -21.86 12.55
N PRO A 6 40.03 -21.65 11.44
CA PRO A 6 39.19 -20.47 11.30
C PRO A 6 37.87 -20.66 12.05
N SER A 7 37.57 -19.72 12.94
CA SER A 7 36.32 -19.59 13.67
C SER A 7 35.16 -19.28 12.73
N ILE A 8 34.13 -20.12 12.76
CA ILE A 8 32.82 -19.89 12.14
C ILE A 8 32.08 -18.86 13.02
N TYR A 9 31.97 -17.62 12.55
CA TYR A 9 31.07 -16.63 13.13
C TYR A 9 29.66 -16.81 12.56
N SER A 10 28.72 -17.23 13.40
CA SER A 10 27.29 -17.22 13.11
C SER A 10 26.75 -15.80 13.29
N PHE A 11 26.16 -15.23 12.24
CA PHE A 11 25.28 -14.06 12.32
C PHE A 11 23.84 -14.53 12.16
N SER A 12 23.15 -14.73 13.28
CA SER A 12 21.69 -14.76 13.34
C SER A 12 21.16 -13.37 13.70
N ASP A 13 19.91 -13.11 13.33
CA ASP A 13 19.08 -11.94 13.67
C ASP A 13 19.10 -10.74 12.72
N GLU A 14 18.63 -10.96 11.48
CA GLU A 14 17.89 -9.94 10.74
C GLU A 14 16.60 -10.55 10.13
N GLU A 15 15.51 -10.58 10.91
CA GLU A 15 14.20 -11.08 10.47
C GLU A 15 13.36 -10.02 9.71
N LYS A 16 13.21 -10.28 8.40
CA LYS A 16 11.99 -10.34 7.57
C LYS A 16 10.81 -9.41 7.95
N MET A 17 10.62 -8.36 7.14
CA MET A 17 9.43 -7.50 7.14
C MET A 17 8.35 -8.04 6.18
N GLY A 18 7.24 -8.51 6.74
CA GLY A 18 5.91 -8.59 6.11
C GLY A 18 4.92 -7.76 6.93
N LEU A 19 3.73 -7.44 6.39
CA LEU A 19 2.77 -6.52 7.05
C LEU A 19 2.34 -6.93 8.46
N LEU A 20 2.50 -8.20 8.83
CA LEU A 20 2.06 -8.78 10.10
C LEU A 20 3.18 -9.35 10.97
N ASP A 21 4.43 -9.34 10.50
CA ASP A 21 5.56 -9.87 11.28
C ASP A 21 6.21 -8.75 12.09
N ASN A 22 5.63 -8.51 13.26
CA ASN A 22 6.31 -7.94 14.41
C ASN A 22 6.31 -9.01 15.50
N ARG A 23 7.14 -10.05 15.38
CA ARG A 23 7.45 -10.89 16.55
C ARG A 23 8.37 -10.10 17.48
N SER A 24 8.01 -10.04 18.75
CA SER A 24 8.93 -9.74 19.84
C SER A 24 9.63 -11.05 20.20
N VAL A 25 10.96 -11.00 20.28
CA VAL A 25 11.78 -12.00 20.98
C VAL A 25 11.38 -11.94 22.45
N SER A 26 10.79 -13.01 22.98
CA SER A 26 10.51 -13.13 24.43
C SER A 26 10.78 -14.53 24.98
N ASP A 27 11.56 -15.37 24.29
CA ASP A 27 11.92 -16.72 24.76
C ASP A 27 13.40 -17.05 24.54
N ALA A 28 14.28 -16.08 24.80
CA ALA A 28 15.72 -16.30 24.87
C ALA A 28 16.35 -15.18 25.69
N ASP A 29 16.30 -15.28 27.02
CA ASP A 29 17.29 -14.71 27.94
C ASP A 29 17.01 -15.25 29.35
N SER A 30 17.39 -16.52 29.52
CA SER A 30 17.64 -17.08 30.84
C SER A 30 18.99 -17.78 30.80
N ASP A 31 20.09 -17.03 30.75
CA ASP A 31 21.29 -17.43 31.52
C ASP A 31 22.36 -16.33 31.61
N SER A 32 23.04 -16.35 32.75
CA SER A 32 24.31 -15.68 33.07
C SER A 32 24.31 -14.16 33.27
N GLY A 33 24.33 -13.77 34.55
CA GLY A 33 24.79 -12.46 34.98
C GLY A 33 26.32 -12.34 34.97
N ARG A 34 26.79 -11.10 34.93
CA ARG A 34 27.88 -10.55 35.76
C ARG A 34 27.98 -9.04 35.56
N ASP A 35 28.11 -8.36 36.69
CA ASP A 35 28.34 -6.92 36.84
C ASP A 35 29.56 -6.43 36.06
N GLU A 36 29.47 -5.20 35.53
CA GLU A 36 30.53 -4.20 35.72
C GLU A 36 29.96 -2.79 35.50
N GLN A 37 30.01 -1.99 36.57
CA GLN A 37 29.69 -0.57 36.61
C GLN A 37 30.75 0.22 35.83
N ASP A 38 30.33 1.11 34.91
CA ASP A 38 31.18 2.23 34.51
C ASP A 38 30.38 3.53 34.43
N HIS A 39 30.74 4.47 35.30
CA HIS A 39 30.15 5.79 35.43
C HIS A 39 30.73 6.72 34.36
N ARG A 40 29.91 7.15 33.38
CA ARG A 40 30.23 8.30 32.51
C ARG A 40 29.10 9.33 32.47
N PRO A 41 29.43 10.64 32.40
CA PRO A 41 28.47 11.72 32.59
C PRO A 41 27.41 11.77 31.47
N HIS A 42 26.20 12.15 31.89
CA HIS A 42 24.93 11.97 31.18
C HIS A 42 24.70 12.81 29.90
N TYR A 43 25.72 13.45 29.33
CA TYR A 43 25.58 14.40 28.21
C TYR A 43 25.82 13.81 26.80
N ASP A 44 26.42 12.62 26.66
CA ASP A 44 26.77 12.03 25.34
C ASP A 44 25.67 11.17 24.67
N LYS A 45 24.52 10.96 25.32
CA LYS A 45 23.46 10.07 24.79
C LYS A 45 22.76 10.60 23.53
N TRP A 46 22.97 11.86 23.16
CA TRP A 46 22.34 12.49 22.00
C TRP A 46 23.20 12.47 20.73
N ALA A 47 24.53 12.40 20.86
CA ALA A 47 25.44 12.59 19.73
C ALA A 47 25.86 11.28 19.05
N GLY A 48 25.94 10.16 19.78
CA GLY A 48 26.39 8.86 19.26
C GLY A 48 25.66 8.35 18.00
N PRO A 49 24.31 8.44 17.88
CA PRO A 49 23.59 7.99 16.69
C PRO A 49 23.74 8.91 15.47
N ILE A 50 24.09 10.18 15.70
CA ILE A 50 24.22 11.22 14.65
C ILE A 50 25.67 11.28 14.14
N LEU A 51 26.65 11.03 15.02
CA LEU A 51 28.08 11.05 14.69
C LEU A 51 28.59 9.72 14.14
N ALA A 52 28.05 8.56 14.56
CA ALA A 52 28.49 7.25 14.07
C ALA A 52 28.41 7.07 12.53
N PRO A 53 27.37 7.56 11.82
CA PRO A 53 27.36 7.55 10.36
C PRO A 53 28.44 8.45 9.75
N LEU A 54 28.73 9.60 10.37
CA LEU A 54 29.70 10.57 9.89
C LEU A 54 31.15 10.06 10.03
N ASP A 55 31.45 9.38 11.13
CA ASP A 55 32.77 8.77 11.36
C ASP A 55 32.98 7.51 10.49
N TYR A 56 31.91 6.75 10.22
CA TYR A 56 31.93 5.65 9.26
C TYR A 56 32.14 6.14 7.81
N ILE A 57 31.49 7.25 7.42
CA ILE A 57 31.67 7.86 6.09
C ILE A 57 33.08 8.43 5.93
N ARG A 58 33.66 9.02 6.99
CA ARG A 58 35.03 9.56 6.98
C ARG A 58 36.11 8.49 6.89
N SER A 59 35.89 7.31 7.46
CA SER A 59 36.85 6.20 7.48
C SER A 59 36.75 5.26 6.26
N THR A 60 35.66 5.33 5.50
CA THR A 60 35.46 4.50 4.30
C THR A 60 36.13 5.16 3.09
N PRO A 61 36.98 4.46 2.32
CA PRO A 61 37.60 5.02 1.13
C PRO A 61 36.54 5.49 0.13
N TRP A 62 36.69 6.71 -0.41
CA TRP A 62 35.70 7.35 -1.28
C TRP A 62 35.28 6.49 -2.49
N ARG A 63 36.18 5.64 -2.99
CA ARG A 63 35.91 4.68 -4.08
C ARG A 63 34.88 3.63 -3.66
N VAL A 64 34.94 3.13 -2.43
CA VAL A 64 33.95 2.18 -1.89
C VAL A 64 32.62 2.88 -1.64
N CYS A 65 32.63 4.13 -1.16
CA CYS A 65 31.41 4.94 -1.06
C CYS A 65 30.76 5.17 -2.44
N LEU A 66 31.54 5.49 -3.48
CA LEU A 66 31.03 5.64 -4.84
C LEU A 66 30.51 4.33 -5.44
N ILE A 67 31.21 3.21 -5.23
CA ILE A 67 30.73 1.90 -5.71
C ILE A 67 29.42 1.54 -5.01
N ARG A 68 29.32 1.74 -3.69
CA ARG A 68 28.07 1.51 -2.94
C ARG A 68 26.95 2.44 -3.39
N PHE A 69 27.27 3.70 -3.66
CA PHE A 69 26.33 4.68 -4.19
C PHE A 69 25.85 4.32 -5.59
N ALA A 70 26.75 3.95 -6.51
CA ALA A 70 26.39 3.48 -7.85
C ALA A 70 25.59 2.17 -7.79
N TRP A 71 25.97 1.24 -6.90
CA TRP A 71 25.25 -0.02 -6.70
C TRP A 71 23.84 0.23 -6.18
N PHE A 72 23.62 1.22 -5.31
CA PHE A 72 22.30 1.58 -4.81
C PHE A 72 21.30 1.94 -5.93
N PHE A 73 21.75 2.59 -6.99
CA PHE A 73 20.91 2.91 -8.16
C PHE A 73 20.60 1.71 -9.05
N VAL A 74 21.30 0.57 -8.88
CA VAL A 74 20.91 -0.67 -9.56
C VAL A 74 19.57 -1.13 -8.95
N PRO A 75 18.54 -1.43 -9.78
CA PRO A 75 17.27 -1.93 -9.27
C PRO A 75 17.47 -3.13 -8.35
N SER A 76 16.76 -3.17 -7.22
CA SER A 76 16.97 -4.22 -6.21
C SER A 76 16.83 -5.65 -6.76
N TYR A 77 15.94 -5.86 -7.75
CA TYR A 77 15.75 -7.16 -8.40
C TYR A 77 16.95 -7.62 -9.26
N LEU A 78 17.89 -6.72 -9.58
CA LEU A 78 19.14 -7.02 -10.29
C LEU A 78 20.35 -7.13 -9.35
N GLN A 79 20.23 -6.75 -8.07
CA GLN A 79 21.34 -6.67 -7.10
C GLN A 79 21.81 -8.02 -6.51
N GLY A 80 21.56 -9.16 -7.17
CA GLY A 80 22.10 -10.47 -6.78
C GLY A 80 21.42 -11.15 -5.57
N ARG A 81 22.11 -12.12 -4.93
CA ARG A 81 21.54 -13.03 -3.91
C ARG A 81 21.05 -12.35 -2.63
N HIS A 82 21.80 -11.39 -2.07
CA HIS A 82 21.39 -10.70 -0.84
C HIS A 82 20.16 -9.80 -1.02
N ALA A 83 20.03 -9.14 -2.18
CA ALA A 83 18.80 -8.43 -2.52
C ALA A 83 17.65 -9.40 -2.79
N ARG A 84 17.92 -10.58 -3.38
CA ARG A 84 16.92 -11.64 -3.55
C ARG A 84 16.35 -12.17 -2.23
N ASP A 85 17.16 -12.28 -1.17
CA ASP A 85 16.66 -12.70 0.15
C ASP A 85 15.75 -11.64 0.78
N GLN A 86 16.06 -10.35 0.55
CA GLN A 86 15.17 -9.23 0.90
C GLN A 86 13.91 -9.19 0.04
N ILE A 87 13.94 -9.63 -1.22
CA ILE A 87 12.81 -9.64 -2.17
C ILE A 87 11.95 -10.90 -2.04
N ARG A 88 12.51 -12.04 -1.63
CA ARG A 88 11.81 -13.31 -1.46
C ARG A 88 12.28 -13.98 -0.15
N PRO A 89 11.58 -13.76 0.98
CA PRO A 89 11.95 -14.43 2.21
C PRO A 89 11.82 -15.94 2.04
N ALA A 90 12.71 -16.70 2.67
CA ALA A 90 12.74 -18.18 2.57
C ALA A 90 11.39 -18.85 2.94
N LYS A 91 10.55 -18.16 3.74
CA LYS A 91 9.18 -18.57 4.06
C LYS A 91 8.27 -17.36 3.98
N LEU A 92 7.19 -17.46 3.21
CA LEU A 92 6.16 -16.44 3.13
C LEU A 92 5.27 -16.51 4.38
N SER A 93 4.82 -15.35 4.87
CA SER A 93 3.81 -15.32 5.92
C SER A 93 2.48 -15.89 5.40
N PRO A 94 1.63 -16.47 6.26
CA PRO A 94 0.32 -17.00 5.84
C PRO A 94 -0.60 -15.95 5.17
N THR A 95 -0.34 -14.67 5.42
CA THR A 95 -1.09 -13.54 4.85
C THR A 95 -0.35 -12.83 3.70
N ALA A 96 0.76 -13.37 3.21
CA ALA A 96 1.57 -12.75 2.15
C ALA A 96 0.77 -12.47 0.86
N TYR A 97 -0.30 -13.23 0.62
CA TYR A 97 -1.16 -13.01 -0.54
C TYR A 97 -1.84 -11.63 -0.50
N LEU A 98 -2.13 -11.09 0.69
CA LEU A 98 -2.70 -9.74 0.84
C LEU A 98 -1.68 -8.66 0.44
N ASP A 99 -0.40 -8.86 0.77
CA ASP A 99 0.68 -7.98 0.32
C ASP A 99 0.81 -8.03 -1.22
N GLY A 100 0.68 -9.22 -1.81
CA GLY A 100 0.65 -9.41 -3.26
C GLY A 100 -0.54 -8.71 -3.92
N MET A 101 -1.75 -8.86 -3.37
CA MET A 101 -2.96 -8.17 -3.86
C MET A 101 -2.79 -6.65 -3.82
N ARG A 102 -2.22 -6.13 -2.73
CA ARG A 102 -1.90 -4.71 -2.57
C ARG A 102 -0.90 -4.22 -3.62
N GLY A 103 0.08 -5.04 -3.96
CA GLY A 103 1.03 -4.77 -5.05
C GLY A 103 0.37 -4.65 -6.42
N VAL A 104 -0.51 -5.58 -6.76
CA VAL A 104 -1.28 -5.53 -8.01
C VAL A 104 -2.20 -4.30 -8.02
N ALA A 105 -2.85 -3.99 -6.90
CA ALA A 105 -3.68 -2.79 -6.78
C ALA A 105 -2.88 -1.50 -7.02
N ALA A 106 -1.65 -1.39 -6.50
CA ALA A 106 -0.77 -0.24 -6.75
C ALA A 106 -0.41 -0.08 -8.23
N LEU A 107 -0.15 -1.21 -8.91
CA LEU A 107 0.12 -1.22 -10.35
C LEU A 107 -1.11 -0.77 -11.16
N VAL A 108 -2.30 -1.23 -10.79
CA VAL A 108 -3.55 -0.80 -11.43
C VAL A 108 -3.80 0.69 -11.23
N VAL A 109 -3.48 1.26 -10.05
CA VAL A 109 -3.57 2.71 -9.81
C VAL A 109 -2.61 3.48 -10.70
N LEU A 110 -1.36 3.03 -10.84
CA LEU A 110 -0.41 3.61 -11.80
C LEU A 110 -0.99 3.60 -13.21
N PHE A 111 -1.50 2.46 -13.68
CA PHE A 111 -2.11 2.37 -15.02
C PHE A 111 -3.36 3.24 -15.12
N CYS A 112 -4.17 3.35 -14.08
CA CYS A 112 -5.30 4.27 -14.08
C CYS A 112 -4.84 5.70 -14.37
N HIS A 113 -3.94 6.27 -13.56
CA HIS A 113 -3.47 7.64 -13.76
C HIS A 113 -2.75 7.83 -15.11
N TYR A 114 -1.97 6.83 -15.53
CA TYR A 114 -1.25 6.88 -16.80
C TYR A 114 -2.16 6.83 -18.04
N PHE A 115 -3.22 6.00 -18.02
CA PHE A 115 -4.17 5.92 -19.12
C PHE A 115 -5.19 7.07 -19.09
N TYR A 116 -5.54 7.56 -17.90
CA TYR A 116 -6.62 8.53 -17.74
C TYR A 116 -6.29 9.91 -18.29
N GLN A 117 -5.02 10.26 -18.44
CA GLN A 117 -4.60 11.46 -19.17
C GLN A 117 -4.89 11.38 -20.69
N ALA A 118 -4.72 10.19 -21.29
CA ALA A 118 -4.73 10.00 -22.74
C ALA A 118 -6.06 9.43 -23.28
N PHE A 119 -6.77 8.63 -22.50
CA PHE A 119 -7.95 7.88 -22.95
C PHE A 119 -9.13 7.97 -21.96
N VAL A 120 -10.36 7.93 -22.52
CA VAL A 120 -11.60 7.86 -21.73
C VAL A 120 -11.78 6.42 -21.20
N ILE A 121 -11.29 6.15 -19.99
CA ILE A 121 -11.36 4.80 -19.38
C ILE A 121 -12.59 4.60 -18.46
N ALA A 122 -13.23 5.69 -18.02
CA ALA A 122 -14.34 5.65 -17.06
C ALA A 122 -15.59 4.91 -17.58
N LYS A 123 -15.94 5.12 -18.87
CA LYS A 123 -17.12 4.51 -19.51
C LYS A 123 -16.93 3.04 -19.85
N GLY A 124 -17.98 2.25 -19.65
CA GLY A 124 -18.02 0.82 -19.98
C GLY A 124 -18.25 0.49 -21.45
N TRP A 125 -18.08 -0.79 -21.77
CA TRP A 125 -18.32 -1.33 -23.11
C TRP A 125 -19.79 -1.14 -23.50
N GLY A 126 -20.03 -0.56 -24.68
CA GLY A 126 -21.39 -0.34 -25.19
C GLY A 126 -22.18 0.76 -24.45
N CYS A 127 -21.52 1.63 -23.68
CA CYS A 127 -22.19 2.73 -22.97
C CYS A 127 -22.83 3.77 -23.92
N ASP A 128 -22.15 4.06 -25.04
CA ASP A 128 -22.62 4.92 -26.14
C ASP A 128 -22.08 4.33 -27.47
N ASP A 129 -22.51 4.85 -28.62
CA ASP A 129 -22.16 4.34 -29.97
C ASP A 129 -20.65 4.30 -30.29
N ALA A 130 -19.81 4.98 -29.50
CA ALA A 130 -18.36 5.07 -29.70
C ALA A 130 -17.51 4.12 -28.83
N HIS A 131 -18.09 3.37 -27.88
CA HIS A 131 -17.32 2.70 -26.81
C HIS A 131 -17.32 1.16 -26.90
N TYR A 132 -16.95 0.59 -28.04
CA TYR A 132 -16.96 -0.86 -28.29
C TYR A 132 -15.58 -1.57 -28.20
N ASN A 133 -14.60 -0.96 -27.55
CA ASN A 133 -13.25 -1.54 -27.41
C ASN A 133 -13.23 -2.73 -26.44
N ILE A 134 -12.59 -3.84 -26.83
CA ILE A 134 -12.48 -5.09 -26.05
C ILE A 134 -11.95 -4.84 -24.62
N LEU A 135 -11.02 -3.91 -24.46
CA LEU A 135 -10.42 -3.57 -23.17
C LEU A 135 -11.45 -3.00 -22.15
N LYS A 136 -12.59 -2.50 -22.61
CA LYS A 136 -13.68 -1.98 -21.77
C LYS A 136 -14.63 -3.05 -21.23
N LEU A 137 -14.48 -4.30 -21.67
CA LEU A 137 -15.27 -5.42 -21.17
C LEU A 137 -15.08 -5.61 -19.66
N PRO A 138 -16.10 -6.12 -18.94
CA PRO A 138 -15.96 -6.49 -17.54
C PRO A 138 -14.77 -7.43 -17.31
N ILE A 139 -14.18 -7.37 -16.12
CA ILE A 139 -12.96 -8.08 -15.70
C ILE A 139 -11.72 -7.60 -16.43
N LEU A 140 -11.74 -7.53 -17.77
CA LEU A 140 -10.60 -7.03 -18.55
C LEU A 140 -10.25 -5.61 -18.13
N ARG A 141 -11.23 -4.69 -18.05
CA ARG A 141 -11.01 -3.28 -17.68
C ARG A 141 -10.36 -3.06 -16.30
N LEU A 142 -10.41 -4.04 -15.39
CA LEU A 142 -9.86 -3.90 -14.04
C LEU A 142 -8.35 -3.62 -14.03
N TRP A 143 -7.63 -3.96 -15.11
CA TRP A 143 -6.20 -3.70 -15.21
C TRP A 143 -5.81 -2.21 -15.23
N TYR A 144 -6.71 -1.31 -15.65
CA TYR A 144 -6.48 0.14 -15.64
C TYR A 144 -7.50 0.90 -14.80
N GLN A 145 -8.43 0.21 -14.13
CA GLN A 145 -9.50 0.87 -13.38
C GLN A 145 -9.08 1.08 -11.93
N GLY A 146 -8.78 2.34 -11.57
CA GLY A 146 -8.28 2.71 -10.25
C GLY A 146 -9.27 2.55 -9.08
N PRO A 147 -10.53 3.01 -9.17
CA PRO A 147 -11.42 3.02 -8.01
C PRO A 147 -11.65 1.67 -7.30
N PRO A 148 -11.83 0.53 -7.99
CA PRO A 148 -11.89 -0.78 -7.36
C PRO A 148 -10.59 -1.19 -6.63
N ALA A 149 -9.42 -0.78 -7.17
CA ALA A 149 -8.13 -1.03 -6.53
C ALA A 149 -8.04 -0.26 -5.19
N VAL A 150 -8.57 0.97 -5.12
CA VAL A 150 -8.70 1.72 -3.86
C VAL A 150 -9.59 0.97 -2.86
N CYS A 151 -10.71 0.39 -3.29
CA CYS A 151 -11.54 -0.45 -2.40
C CYS A 151 -10.74 -1.64 -1.83
N LEU A 152 -9.92 -2.31 -2.65
CA LEU A 152 -9.03 -3.39 -2.18
C LEU A 152 -8.04 -2.89 -1.11
N PHE A 153 -7.39 -1.74 -1.34
CA PHE A 153 -6.47 -1.15 -0.36
C PHE A 153 -7.15 -0.95 1.01
N PHE A 154 -8.37 -0.42 1.03
CA PHE A 154 -9.09 -0.13 2.27
C PHE A 154 -9.46 -1.41 3.04
N VAL A 155 -9.94 -2.44 2.34
CA VAL A 155 -10.26 -3.73 2.98
C VAL A 155 -8.98 -4.42 3.49
N ILE A 156 -7.90 -4.41 2.70
CA ILE A 156 -6.60 -4.99 3.11
C ILE A 156 -6.02 -4.26 4.32
N SER A 157 -6.08 -2.91 4.34
CA SER A 157 -5.64 -2.08 5.47
C SER A 157 -6.45 -2.39 6.73
N GLY A 158 -7.78 -2.51 6.62
CA GLY A 158 -8.64 -2.91 7.73
C GLY A 158 -8.32 -4.30 8.29
N TYR A 159 -8.09 -5.27 7.40
CA TYR A 159 -7.66 -6.62 7.78
C TYR A 159 -6.32 -6.60 8.51
N ALA A 160 -5.31 -5.95 7.95
CA ALA A 160 -3.95 -6.01 8.49
C ALA A 160 -3.82 -5.32 9.85
N LEU A 161 -4.52 -4.19 10.05
CA LEU A 161 -4.48 -3.46 11.32
C LEU A 161 -5.24 -4.15 12.44
N SER A 162 -6.27 -4.93 12.12
CA SER A 162 -7.11 -5.60 13.11
C SER A 162 -6.61 -7.01 13.47
N TYR A 163 -5.87 -7.68 12.58
CA TYR A 163 -5.48 -9.08 12.76
C TYR A 163 -4.73 -9.37 14.07
N ARG A 164 -3.65 -8.64 14.36
CA ARG A 164 -2.88 -8.83 15.61
C ARG A 164 -3.69 -8.47 16.86
N PRO A 165 -4.34 -7.29 16.94
CA PRO A 165 -5.21 -6.96 18.07
C PRO A 165 -6.30 -8.02 18.33
N LEU A 166 -6.98 -8.49 17.28
CA LEU A 166 -8.01 -9.54 17.40
C LEU A 166 -7.42 -10.87 17.86
N LYS A 167 -6.21 -11.23 17.41
CA LYS A 167 -5.51 -12.43 17.87
C LYS A 167 -5.25 -12.37 19.38
N LEU A 168 -4.79 -11.22 19.90
CA LEU A 168 -4.54 -11.00 21.33
C LEU A 168 -5.82 -11.00 22.16
N ILE A 169 -6.91 -10.42 21.62
CA ILE A 169 -8.24 -10.47 22.24
C ILE A 169 -8.69 -11.93 22.41
N ARG A 170 -8.50 -12.76 21.38
CA ARG A 170 -8.89 -14.18 21.41
C ARG A 170 -8.00 -15.03 22.31
N SER A 171 -6.72 -14.68 22.46
CA SER A 171 -5.81 -15.35 23.39
C SER A 171 -5.91 -14.82 24.83
N HIS A 172 -6.89 -13.97 25.13
CA HIS A 172 -7.09 -13.34 26.44
C HIS A 172 -5.89 -12.54 26.97
N ASN A 173 -4.96 -12.13 26.11
CA ASN A 173 -3.77 -11.37 26.50
C ASN A 173 -4.02 -9.86 26.39
N MET A 174 -4.67 -9.30 27.42
CA MET A 174 -5.11 -7.90 27.43
C MET A 174 -3.96 -6.90 27.63
N GLN A 175 -2.89 -7.30 28.31
CA GLN A 175 -1.71 -6.45 28.53
C GLN A 175 -1.00 -6.19 27.20
N ASP A 176 -0.67 -7.25 26.45
CA ASP A 176 -0.06 -7.10 25.14
C ASP A 176 -0.98 -6.43 24.13
N PHE A 177 -2.30 -6.62 24.27
CA PHE A 177 -3.28 -5.90 23.47
C PHE A 177 -3.17 -4.38 23.70
N SER A 178 -3.15 -3.93 24.95
CA SER A 178 -3.02 -2.50 25.29
C SER A 178 -1.74 -1.90 24.71
N THR A 179 -0.60 -2.57 24.93
CA THR A 179 0.71 -2.17 24.38
C THR A 179 0.70 -2.16 22.86
N THR A 180 0.09 -3.17 22.22
CA THR A 180 -0.01 -3.22 20.75
C THR A 180 -0.88 -2.08 20.22
N MET A 181 -1.99 -1.75 20.88
CA MET A 181 -2.92 -0.71 20.44
C MET A 181 -2.30 0.68 20.53
N SER A 182 -1.69 1.05 21.66
CA SER A 182 -1.01 2.36 21.81
C SER A 182 0.09 2.52 20.75
N SER A 183 0.84 1.45 20.54
CA SER A 183 1.94 1.36 19.60
C SER A 183 1.50 1.47 18.13
N LEU A 184 0.39 0.85 17.77
CA LEU A 184 -0.22 0.98 16.44
C LEU A 184 -0.72 2.40 16.19
N VAL A 185 -1.41 3.02 17.15
CA VAL A 185 -1.94 4.38 17.03
C VAL A 185 -0.81 5.39 16.82
N PHE A 186 0.24 5.33 17.66
CA PHE A 186 1.37 6.26 17.61
C PHE A 186 2.13 6.19 16.28
N ARG A 187 2.57 4.98 15.88
CA ARG A 187 3.39 4.83 14.67
C ARG A 187 2.61 5.03 13.38
N ARG A 188 1.28 4.82 13.36
CA ARG A 188 0.48 4.90 12.13
C ARG A 188 0.55 6.29 11.50
N GLY A 189 0.51 7.35 12.31
CA GLY A 189 0.61 8.72 11.83
C GLY A 189 1.96 8.96 11.14
N VAL A 190 3.06 8.65 11.84
CA VAL A 190 4.43 8.81 11.29
C VAL A 190 4.61 8.00 10.01
N ARG A 191 4.19 6.73 10.00
CA ARG A 191 4.34 5.82 8.84
C ARG A 191 3.62 6.31 7.59
N LEU A 192 2.46 6.93 7.73
CA LEU A 192 1.67 7.44 6.61
C LEU A 192 2.15 8.83 6.17
N TYR A 193 2.27 9.77 7.11
CA TYR A 193 2.53 11.17 6.76
C TYR A 193 3.99 11.46 6.43
N LEU A 194 4.96 10.81 7.08
CA LEU A 194 6.38 11.14 6.89
C LEU A 194 6.89 10.81 5.48
N PRO A 195 6.67 9.61 4.91
CA PRO A 195 7.08 9.32 3.53
C PRO A 195 6.36 10.23 2.53
N THR A 196 5.09 10.56 2.81
CA THR A 196 4.29 11.45 1.97
C THR A 196 4.82 12.89 1.97
N ALA A 197 5.24 13.40 3.13
CA ALA A 197 5.91 14.70 3.25
C ALA A 197 7.23 14.72 2.49
N ILE A 198 8.01 13.63 2.55
CA ILE A 198 9.28 13.51 1.80
C ILE A 198 9.01 13.48 0.27
N SER A 199 8.00 12.73 -0.18
CA SER A 199 7.63 12.69 -1.61
C SER A 199 7.19 14.07 -2.13
N THR A 200 6.30 14.76 -1.41
CA THR A 200 5.85 16.11 -1.82
C THR A 200 6.94 17.18 -1.71
N LEU A 201 7.86 17.06 -0.75
CA LEU A 201 9.03 17.92 -0.69
C LEU A 201 9.98 17.69 -1.87
N MET A 202 10.11 16.45 -2.36
CA MET A 202 10.84 16.17 -3.59
C MET A 202 10.20 16.87 -4.80
N ILE A 203 8.86 16.96 -4.87
CA ILE A 203 8.16 17.74 -5.91
C ILE A 203 8.55 19.24 -5.82
N VAL A 204 8.60 19.81 -4.61
CA VAL A 204 9.09 21.18 -4.41
C VAL A 204 10.50 21.33 -4.98
N CYS A 205 11.41 20.39 -4.72
CA CYS A 205 12.75 20.40 -5.30
C CYS A 205 12.73 20.33 -6.85
N PHE A 206 11.87 19.49 -7.44
CA PHE A 206 11.71 19.41 -8.90
C PHE A 206 11.16 20.70 -9.52
N ILE A 207 10.23 21.38 -8.84
CA ILE A 207 9.73 22.69 -9.27
C ILE A 207 10.85 23.74 -9.21
N ARG A 208 11.61 23.78 -8.11
CA ARG A 208 12.68 24.78 -7.92
C ARG A 208 13.88 24.58 -8.85
N THR A 209 14.19 23.34 -9.22
CA THR A 209 15.22 23.01 -10.22
C THR A 209 14.75 23.23 -11.66
N GLY A 210 13.47 23.53 -11.88
CA GLY A 210 12.89 23.79 -13.19
C GLY A 210 12.53 22.52 -13.97
N LEU A 211 12.54 21.35 -13.35
CA LEU A 211 12.19 20.09 -14.01
C LEU A 211 10.71 20.05 -14.42
N TYR A 212 9.82 20.57 -13.56
CA TYR A 212 8.39 20.73 -13.87
C TYR A 212 8.14 21.79 -14.94
N GLU A 213 8.94 22.87 -14.97
CA GLU A 213 8.80 23.90 -15.99
C GLU A 213 9.15 23.38 -17.40
N LYS A 214 10.06 22.40 -17.51
CA LYS A 214 10.36 21.74 -18.80
C LYS A 214 9.20 20.94 -19.36
N THR A 215 8.30 20.44 -18.51
CA THR A 215 7.14 19.62 -18.91
C THR A 215 5.82 20.39 -18.86
N ARG A 216 5.81 21.65 -18.39
CA ARG A 216 4.60 22.47 -18.23
C ARG A 216 3.81 22.64 -19.53
N ASP A 217 4.48 22.99 -20.63
CA ASP A 217 3.80 23.21 -21.91
C ASP A 217 3.06 21.95 -22.35
N PHE A 218 3.69 20.78 -22.18
CA PHE A 218 3.09 19.49 -22.50
C PHE A 218 1.92 19.14 -21.57
N ALA A 219 2.06 19.40 -20.26
CA ALA A 219 1.02 19.13 -19.27
C ALA A 219 -0.25 19.98 -19.47
N MET A 220 -0.12 21.16 -20.08
CA MET A 220 -1.25 22.08 -20.30
C MET A 220 -1.88 21.95 -21.70
N ASP A 221 -1.23 21.26 -22.62
CA ASP A 221 -1.66 21.15 -24.02
C ASP A 221 -2.76 20.09 -24.21
N THR A 222 -3.91 20.54 -24.70
CA THR A 222 -5.11 19.71 -24.96
C THR A 222 -4.95 18.75 -26.13
N THR A 223 -3.95 18.94 -26.99
CA THR A 223 -3.69 18.02 -28.11
C THR A 223 -3.16 16.67 -27.62
N TYR A 224 -2.35 16.69 -26.55
CA TYR A 224 -1.78 15.51 -25.90
C TYR A 224 -2.61 15.02 -24.72
N MET A 225 -3.05 15.94 -23.84
CA MET A 225 -3.84 15.62 -22.64
C MET A 225 -5.34 15.61 -22.96
N ARG A 226 -5.83 14.49 -23.50
CA ARG A 226 -7.16 14.36 -24.12
C ARG A 226 -8.31 14.08 -23.17
N ASN A 227 -8.04 13.65 -21.94
CA ASN A 227 -9.10 13.26 -21.01
C ASN A 227 -9.00 13.98 -19.67
N VAL A 228 -8.15 13.52 -18.73
CA VAL A 228 -7.98 14.19 -17.44
C VAL A 228 -6.64 14.89 -17.37
N ARG A 229 -6.68 16.20 -17.09
CA ARG A 229 -5.51 17.04 -16.85
C ARG A 229 -5.28 17.18 -15.36
N GLU A 230 -4.23 16.53 -14.87
CA GLU A 230 -3.84 16.64 -13.46
C GLU A 230 -3.19 18.00 -13.20
N PRO A 231 -3.41 18.62 -12.04
CA PRO A 231 -2.80 19.90 -11.71
C PRO A 231 -1.28 19.82 -11.74
N HIS A 232 -0.67 20.86 -12.31
CA HIS A 232 0.77 20.96 -12.42
C HIS A 232 1.24 22.23 -11.68
N PRO A 233 1.69 22.10 -10.41
CA PRO A 233 1.96 23.24 -9.53
C PRO A 233 2.91 24.26 -10.15
N SER A 234 2.63 25.54 -10.00
CA SER A 234 3.46 26.63 -10.54
C SER A 234 4.67 26.93 -9.66
N ARG A 235 5.78 27.31 -10.29
CA ARG A 235 6.97 27.83 -9.59
C ARG A 235 6.69 29.23 -9.02
N LEU A 236 6.78 29.38 -7.70
CA LEU A 236 6.65 30.68 -7.02
C LEU A 236 7.93 31.52 -7.13
N ALA A 237 7.88 32.81 -6.79
CA ALA A 237 9.01 33.73 -6.94
C ALA A 237 10.26 33.28 -6.15
N THR A 238 10.11 32.92 -4.87
CA THR A 238 11.24 32.60 -3.99
C THR A 238 11.20 31.15 -3.49
N ASN A 239 12.37 30.61 -3.10
CA ASN A 239 12.46 29.27 -2.49
C ASN A 239 11.65 29.20 -1.19
N TYR A 240 11.75 30.27 -0.37
CA TYR A 240 11.01 30.38 0.87
C TYR A 240 9.49 30.40 0.63
N ALA A 241 9.00 31.14 -0.37
CA ALA A 241 7.58 31.15 -0.70
C ALA A 241 7.07 29.75 -1.09
N GLN A 242 7.84 29.00 -1.89
CA GLN A 242 7.48 27.63 -2.26
C GLN A 242 7.44 26.69 -1.05
N PHE A 243 8.44 26.77 -0.17
CA PHE A 243 8.46 25.95 1.04
C PHE A 243 7.33 26.32 2.00
N ALA A 244 7.03 27.60 2.18
CA ALA A 244 5.93 28.07 3.02
C ALA A 244 4.56 27.65 2.46
N ASP A 245 4.40 27.67 1.14
CA ASP A 245 3.20 27.16 0.46
C ASP A 245 3.05 25.65 0.67
N TRP A 246 4.11 24.88 0.46
CA TRP A 246 4.14 23.45 0.77
C TRP A 246 3.82 23.16 2.24
N ALA A 247 4.38 23.91 3.18
CA ALA A 247 4.12 23.72 4.62
C ALA A 247 2.65 24.00 4.97
N LYS A 248 2.04 25.04 4.38
CA LYS A 248 0.60 25.33 4.54
C LYS A 248 -0.25 24.21 3.96
N ASP A 249 0.12 23.66 2.80
CA ASP A 249 -0.59 22.54 2.20
C ASP A 249 -0.40 21.24 2.98
N MET A 250 0.77 21.00 3.58
CA MET A 250 0.98 19.87 4.50
C MET A 250 0.16 20.02 5.78
N PHE A 251 0.00 21.23 6.31
CA PHE A 251 -0.87 21.45 7.47
C PHE A 251 -2.34 21.11 7.14
N LYS A 252 -2.83 21.52 5.96
CA LYS A 252 -4.16 21.12 5.48
C LYS A 252 -4.26 19.62 5.20
N PHE A 253 -3.20 19.01 4.69
CA PHE A 253 -3.12 17.57 4.41
C PHE A 253 -3.26 16.71 5.67
N VAL A 254 -2.59 17.12 6.76
CA VAL A 254 -2.63 16.42 8.06
C VAL A 254 -3.95 16.67 8.80
N HIS A 255 -4.82 17.57 8.32
CA HIS A 255 -6.11 17.84 8.94
C HIS A 255 -7.13 16.70 8.71
N VAL A 256 -7.18 15.76 9.64
CA VAL A 256 -7.95 14.50 9.56
C VAL A 256 -9.45 14.68 9.86
N PHE A 257 -9.84 15.74 10.55
CA PHE A 257 -11.23 15.96 10.98
C PHE A 257 -12.13 16.54 9.89
N SER A 258 -11.58 16.87 8.72
CA SER A 258 -12.34 17.28 7.55
C SER A 258 -13.12 16.10 6.96
N TRP A 259 -14.43 16.26 6.77
CA TRP A 259 -15.31 15.26 6.15
C TRP A 259 -15.53 15.46 4.65
N LYS A 260 -14.80 16.40 4.03
CA LYS A 260 -14.89 16.65 2.58
C LYS A 260 -14.37 15.44 1.79
N THR A 261 -15.00 15.14 0.65
CA THR A 261 -14.74 13.95 -0.19
C THR A 261 -13.30 13.84 -0.71
N HIS A 262 -12.52 14.92 -0.68
CA HIS A 262 -11.07 14.95 -0.94
C HIS A 262 -10.37 15.91 0.04
N GLY A 263 -10.85 15.93 1.29
CA GLY A 263 -10.56 16.95 2.32
C GLY A 263 -9.12 17.06 2.82
N GLY A 264 -8.20 16.28 2.24
CA GLY A 264 -6.77 16.34 2.46
C GLY A 264 -6.02 15.98 1.16
N SER A 265 -6.47 16.49 0.02
CA SER A 265 -5.66 16.49 -1.21
C SER A 265 -4.65 17.63 -1.12
N THR A 266 -3.43 17.39 -1.61
CA THR A 266 -2.39 18.43 -1.67
C THR A 266 -2.37 19.00 -3.09
N ASN A 267 -2.03 20.28 -3.25
CA ASN A 267 -1.87 20.84 -4.59
C ASN A 267 -0.65 20.24 -5.30
N TYR A 268 0.36 19.79 -4.54
CA TYR A 268 1.59 19.21 -5.04
C TYR A 268 1.40 17.82 -5.64
N ASP A 269 0.53 17.02 -5.03
CA ASP A 269 0.16 15.69 -5.47
C ASP A 269 -1.26 15.38 -4.95
N GLN A 270 -2.20 15.30 -5.90
CA GLN A 270 -3.61 15.04 -5.62
C GLN A 270 -3.88 13.57 -5.34
N HIS A 271 -3.02 12.65 -5.81
CA HIS A 271 -3.19 11.21 -5.63
C HIS A 271 -3.21 10.88 -4.15
N LEU A 272 -2.46 11.61 -3.33
CA LEU A 272 -2.31 11.43 -1.88
C LEU A 272 -3.58 11.60 -1.03
N TRP A 273 -4.72 12.00 -1.61
CA TRP A 273 -5.97 12.20 -0.89
C TRP A 273 -6.42 10.99 -0.06
N THR A 274 -6.03 9.77 -0.43
CA THR A 274 -6.39 8.56 0.32
C THR A 274 -5.69 8.48 1.67
N ILE A 275 -4.51 9.08 1.85
CA ILE A 275 -3.67 8.92 3.05
C ILE A 275 -4.35 9.49 4.30
N PRO A 276 -4.90 10.73 4.32
CA PRO A 276 -5.64 11.22 5.47
C PRO A 276 -6.92 10.43 5.73
N VAL A 277 -7.57 9.94 4.68
CA VAL A 277 -8.77 9.10 4.78
C VAL A 277 -8.43 7.75 5.42
N GLU A 278 -7.33 7.11 5.01
CA GLU A 278 -6.82 5.88 5.62
C GLU A 278 -6.47 6.08 7.10
N PHE A 279 -5.85 7.20 7.46
CA PHE A 279 -5.54 7.50 8.85
C PHE A 279 -6.82 7.68 9.67
N ARG A 280 -7.83 8.42 9.16
CA ARG A 280 -9.16 8.54 9.79
C ARG A 280 -9.80 7.17 10.02
N CYS A 281 -9.81 6.33 8.99
CA CYS A 281 -10.38 4.98 9.09
C CYS A 281 -9.61 4.10 10.09
N SER A 282 -8.28 4.26 10.17
CA SER A 282 -7.43 3.57 11.14
C SER A 282 -7.81 3.96 12.57
N LEU A 283 -7.97 5.25 12.87
CA LEU A 283 -8.39 5.71 14.20
C LEU A 283 -9.77 5.18 14.59
N TYR A 284 -10.73 5.20 13.66
CA TYR A 284 -12.07 4.66 13.88
C TYR A 284 -12.06 3.14 14.13
N LEU A 285 -11.25 2.41 13.36
CA LEU A 285 -11.04 0.97 13.56
C LEU A 285 -10.42 0.69 14.93
N PHE A 286 -9.41 1.46 15.34
CA PHE A 286 -8.76 1.29 16.65
C PHE A 286 -9.73 1.54 17.80
N LEU A 287 -10.58 2.56 17.70
CA LEU A 287 -11.63 2.83 18.67
C LEU A 287 -12.65 1.68 18.72
N THR A 288 -13.03 1.13 17.56
CA THR A 288 -13.95 -0.02 17.47
C THR A 288 -13.34 -1.26 18.11
N LEU A 289 -12.05 -1.55 17.86
CA LEU A 289 -11.33 -2.65 18.49
C LEU A 289 -11.25 -2.49 20.01
N LEU A 290 -10.92 -1.29 20.49
CA LEU A 290 -10.84 -1.00 21.93
C LEU A 290 -12.20 -1.14 22.61
N GLY A 291 -13.25 -0.56 22.01
CA GLY A 291 -14.62 -0.61 22.55
C GLY A 291 -15.23 -2.01 22.55
N THR A 292 -14.80 -2.88 21.63
CA THR A 292 -15.31 -4.26 21.52
C THR A 292 -14.36 -5.33 22.10
N ALA A 293 -13.19 -4.94 22.64
CA ALA A 293 -12.17 -5.87 23.11
C ALA A 293 -12.64 -6.81 24.22
N ARG A 294 -13.49 -6.31 25.13
CA ARG A 294 -14.02 -7.09 26.27
C ARG A 294 -15.32 -7.84 25.97
N LEU A 295 -15.90 -7.64 24.78
CA LEU A 295 -17.12 -8.33 24.40
C LEU A 295 -16.83 -9.78 24.00
N ARG A 296 -17.76 -10.68 24.30
CA ARG A 296 -17.74 -12.02 23.71
C ARG A 296 -17.85 -11.89 22.19
N THR A 297 -17.22 -12.82 21.45
CA THR A 297 -17.14 -12.81 19.98
C THR A 297 -18.48 -12.57 19.30
N GLN A 298 -19.56 -13.21 19.75
CA GLN A 298 -20.90 -13.03 19.19
C GLN A 298 -21.38 -11.58 19.32
N TYR A 299 -21.29 -11.00 20.52
CA TYR A 299 -21.70 -9.62 20.77
C TYR A 299 -20.77 -8.61 20.09
N ARG A 300 -19.47 -8.89 20.00
CA ARG A 300 -18.55 -8.08 19.19
C ARG A 300 -18.99 -8.01 17.73
N LEU A 301 -19.29 -9.16 17.11
CA LEU A 301 -19.74 -9.20 15.72
C LEU A 301 -21.08 -8.49 15.52
N ILE A 302 -22.03 -8.63 16.46
CA ILE A 302 -23.31 -7.89 16.43
C ILE A 302 -23.05 -6.38 16.51
N THR A 303 -22.22 -5.92 17.44
CA THR A 303 -21.88 -4.50 17.59
C THR A 303 -21.19 -3.95 16.35
N VAL A 304 -20.19 -4.66 15.82
CA VAL A 304 -19.50 -4.27 14.58
C VAL A 304 -20.46 -4.24 13.40
N PHE A 305 -21.36 -5.22 13.28
CA PHE A 305 -22.39 -5.23 12.25
C PHE A 305 -23.33 -4.02 12.35
N SER A 306 -23.77 -3.64 13.56
CA SER A 306 -24.57 -2.42 13.76
C SER A 306 -23.83 -1.16 13.31
N ILE A 307 -22.54 -1.04 13.64
CA ILE A 307 -21.69 0.07 13.19
C ILE A 307 -21.53 0.06 11.65
N MET A 308 -21.36 -1.13 11.05
CA MET A 308 -21.29 -1.29 9.60
C MET A 308 -22.60 -0.84 8.92
N MET A 309 -23.76 -1.21 9.47
CA MET A 309 -25.06 -0.76 8.93
C MET A 309 -25.22 0.75 9.05
N PHE A 310 -24.78 1.35 10.16
CA PHE A 310 -24.79 2.80 10.34
C PHE A 310 -23.89 3.52 9.34
N THR A 311 -22.64 3.07 9.16
CA THR A 311 -21.70 3.65 8.19
C THR A 311 -22.18 3.46 6.75
N TYR A 312 -22.72 2.29 6.42
CA TYR A 312 -23.36 1.99 5.14
C TYR A 312 -24.51 2.95 4.84
N ARG A 313 -25.44 3.17 5.79
CA ARG A 313 -26.59 4.07 5.61
C ARG A 313 -26.21 5.53 5.39
N ASN A 314 -25.07 5.94 5.95
CA ASN A 314 -24.50 7.29 5.83
C ASN A 314 -23.51 7.41 4.64
N SER A 315 -23.50 6.44 3.72
CA SER A 315 -22.63 6.43 2.53
C SER A 315 -21.13 6.54 2.82
N ARG A 316 -20.68 6.10 4.01
CA ARG A 316 -19.26 6.10 4.42
C ARG A 316 -18.59 4.79 4.01
N TRP A 317 -18.43 4.63 2.71
CA TRP A 317 -17.85 3.42 2.11
C TRP A 317 -16.44 3.13 2.64
N GLU A 318 -15.66 4.16 2.94
CA GLU A 318 -14.27 4.03 3.41
C GLU A 318 -14.19 3.34 4.78
N LEU A 319 -15.08 3.71 5.71
CA LEU A 319 -15.17 3.12 7.05
C LEU A 319 -15.73 1.69 6.94
N LEU A 320 -16.75 1.50 6.11
CA LEU A 320 -17.35 0.20 5.86
C LEU A 320 -16.31 -0.80 5.36
N MET A 321 -15.44 -0.42 4.41
CA MET A 321 -14.38 -1.29 3.89
C MET A 321 -13.35 -1.68 4.96
N PHE A 322 -12.95 -0.75 5.83
CA PHE A 322 -12.06 -1.07 6.95
C PHE A 322 -12.70 -2.07 7.93
N LEU A 323 -13.98 -1.91 8.24
CA LEU A 323 -14.72 -2.83 9.11
C LEU A 323 -14.96 -4.19 8.45
N CYS A 324 -15.22 -4.24 7.14
CA CYS A 324 -15.24 -5.49 6.38
C CYS A 324 -13.90 -6.23 6.49
N GLY A 325 -12.77 -5.50 6.38
CA GLY A 325 -11.43 -6.06 6.61
C GLY A 325 -11.28 -6.66 8.02
N MET A 326 -11.77 -5.96 9.05
CA MET A 326 -11.80 -6.46 10.43
C MET A 326 -12.61 -7.75 10.58
N VAL A 327 -13.80 -7.80 10.00
CA VAL A 327 -14.66 -9.00 10.04
C VAL A 327 -13.98 -10.17 9.31
N LEU A 328 -13.35 -9.92 8.16
CA LEU A 328 -12.60 -10.95 7.43
C LEU A 328 -11.43 -11.50 8.26
N ALA A 329 -10.67 -10.62 8.95
CA ALA A 329 -9.60 -11.03 9.85
C ALA A 329 -10.12 -11.87 11.01
N GLU A 330 -11.26 -11.49 11.59
CA GLU A 330 -11.88 -12.24 12.68
C GLU A 330 -12.38 -13.62 12.24
N ILE A 331 -13.01 -13.72 11.07
CA ILE A 331 -13.45 -14.99 10.47
C ILE A 331 -12.25 -15.92 10.25
N ASP A 332 -11.13 -15.40 9.74
CA ASP A 332 -9.93 -16.21 9.50
C ASP A 332 -9.26 -16.66 10.80
N LEU A 333 -9.29 -15.85 11.86
CA LEU A 333 -8.85 -16.26 13.20
C LEU A 333 -9.75 -17.33 13.82
N ILE A 334 -11.08 -17.23 13.65
CA ILE A 334 -12.04 -18.24 14.15
C ILE A 334 -11.80 -19.59 13.46
N ARG A 335 -11.47 -19.57 12.17
CA ARG A 335 -11.23 -20.77 11.36
C ARG A 335 -9.85 -21.40 11.61
N GLY A 336 -8.96 -20.73 12.33
CA GLY A 336 -7.57 -21.17 12.47
C GLY A 336 -6.78 -21.15 11.16
N ALA A 337 -7.16 -20.29 10.20
CA ALA A 337 -6.63 -20.31 8.83
C ALA A 337 -5.10 -20.15 8.73
N HIS A 338 -4.49 -19.54 9.75
CA HIS A 338 -3.06 -19.21 9.79
C HIS A 338 -2.32 -19.91 10.96
N VAL A 339 -2.93 -20.93 11.57
CA VAL A 339 -2.27 -21.75 12.61
C VAL A 339 -1.37 -22.77 11.91
N SER A 340 -0.09 -22.85 12.31
CA SER A 340 0.80 -23.88 11.79
C SER A 340 0.33 -25.26 12.28
N PRO A 341 0.35 -26.30 11.44
CA PRO A 341 0.04 -27.65 11.92
C PRO A 341 0.99 -27.99 13.09
N PRO A 342 0.49 -28.69 14.13
CA PRO A 342 1.31 -29.05 15.27
C PRO A 342 2.56 -29.83 14.81
N ALA A 343 3.70 -29.56 15.45
CA ALA A 343 4.99 -30.17 15.12
C ALA A 343 5.04 -31.68 15.36
N LEU A 344 4.07 -32.22 16.09
CA LEU A 344 3.89 -33.64 16.34
C LEU A 344 2.66 -34.12 15.56
N PRO A 345 2.73 -35.27 14.85
CA PRO A 345 1.56 -35.90 14.28
C PRO A 345 0.66 -36.34 15.44
N MET A 346 -0.36 -35.55 15.76
CA MET A 346 -1.50 -36.07 16.49
C MET A 346 -2.15 -37.13 15.59
N GLU A 347 -2.33 -38.34 16.11
CA GLU A 347 -3.20 -39.37 15.53
C GLU A 347 -4.65 -38.86 15.54
N GLU A 348 -4.95 -37.88 14.71
CA GLU A 348 -6.31 -37.45 14.47
C GLU A 348 -6.86 -38.38 13.39
N LYS A 349 -7.79 -39.26 13.79
CA LYS A 349 -8.56 -40.15 12.88
C LYS A 349 -8.89 -39.37 11.60
N ALA A 350 -8.19 -39.70 10.53
CA ALA A 350 -8.34 -39.06 9.24
C ALA A 350 -9.79 -39.26 8.77
N SER A 351 -10.62 -38.25 9.02
CA SER A 351 -11.95 -38.19 8.43
C SER A 351 -11.77 -38.21 6.91
N PRO A 352 -12.52 -39.04 6.16
CA PRO A 352 -12.31 -39.16 4.73
C PRO A 352 -12.40 -37.78 4.08
N ALA A 353 -11.31 -37.36 3.42
CA ALA A 353 -11.19 -36.07 2.79
C ALA A 353 -12.29 -35.93 1.74
N ARG A 354 -13.34 -35.17 2.07
CA ARG A 354 -14.40 -34.84 1.10
C ARG A 354 -13.74 -34.24 -0.15
N PRO A 355 -14.18 -34.62 -1.35
CA PRO A 355 -13.50 -34.25 -2.58
C PRO A 355 -13.49 -32.72 -2.77
N GLN A 356 -12.37 -32.05 -2.49
CA GLN A 356 -12.28 -30.58 -2.39
C GLN A 356 -12.53 -29.80 -3.70
N TRP A 357 -12.79 -30.46 -4.82
CA TRP A 357 -12.95 -29.81 -6.13
C TRP A 357 -14.21 -28.93 -6.18
N TYR A 358 -15.32 -29.32 -5.54
CA TYR A 358 -16.53 -28.50 -5.49
C TYR A 358 -16.28 -27.18 -4.74
N GLN A 359 -15.47 -27.21 -3.68
CA GLN A 359 -15.07 -25.98 -2.97
C GLN A 359 -14.18 -25.09 -3.83
N ARG A 360 -13.28 -25.68 -4.62
CA ARG A 360 -12.43 -24.92 -5.56
C ARG A 360 -13.27 -24.24 -6.64
N ILE A 361 -14.24 -24.95 -7.23
CA ILE A 361 -15.16 -24.38 -8.22
C ILE A 361 -16.02 -23.31 -7.58
N PHE A 362 -16.58 -23.56 -6.39
CA PHE A 362 -17.37 -22.58 -5.67
C PHE A 362 -16.59 -21.27 -5.46
N TRP A 363 -15.38 -21.32 -4.89
CA TRP A 363 -14.58 -20.12 -4.68
C TRP A 363 -14.09 -19.47 -5.99
N ALA A 364 -13.91 -20.25 -7.05
CA ALA A 364 -13.65 -19.69 -8.38
C ALA A 364 -14.85 -18.89 -8.91
N LEU A 365 -16.07 -19.44 -8.83
CA LEU A 365 -17.30 -18.75 -9.22
C LEU A 365 -17.54 -17.49 -8.37
N VAL A 366 -17.34 -17.58 -7.05
CA VAL A 366 -17.44 -16.41 -6.15
C VAL A 366 -16.40 -15.35 -6.52
N SER A 367 -15.17 -15.75 -6.90
CA SER A 367 -14.16 -14.80 -7.37
C SER A 367 -14.56 -14.11 -8.68
N ILE A 368 -15.20 -14.82 -9.61
CA ILE A 368 -15.71 -14.25 -10.86
C ILE A 368 -16.81 -13.23 -10.56
N VAL A 369 -17.72 -13.53 -9.62
CA VAL A 369 -18.74 -12.57 -9.16
C VAL A 369 -18.10 -11.34 -8.55
N GLY A 370 -17.09 -11.52 -7.67
CA GLY A 370 -16.34 -10.41 -7.08
C GLY A 370 -15.68 -9.51 -8.14
N LEU A 371 -14.96 -10.11 -9.09
CA LEU A 371 -14.33 -9.40 -10.21
C LEU A 371 -15.35 -8.70 -11.11
N TYR A 372 -16.48 -9.34 -11.38
CA TYR A 372 -17.56 -8.74 -12.15
C TYR A 372 -18.11 -7.50 -11.44
N LEU A 373 -18.48 -7.59 -10.16
CA LEU A 373 -18.97 -6.45 -9.37
C LEU A 373 -17.95 -5.31 -9.25
N MET A 374 -16.66 -5.65 -9.12
CA MET A 374 -15.57 -4.66 -9.18
C MET A 374 -15.48 -3.93 -10.53
N SER A 375 -16.00 -4.51 -11.61
CA SER A 375 -15.89 -3.95 -12.96
C SER A 375 -16.97 -2.90 -13.28
N GLN A 376 -17.70 -2.40 -12.27
CA GLN A 376 -18.72 -1.36 -12.48
C GLN A 376 -18.07 -0.15 -13.16
N PRO A 377 -18.63 0.36 -14.28
CA PRO A 377 -18.14 1.57 -14.92
C PRO A 377 -18.18 2.77 -13.96
N ASP A 378 -17.11 3.59 -14.00
CA ASP A 378 -17.03 4.79 -13.16
C ASP A 378 -18.03 5.87 -13.63
N GLN A 379 -18.41 5.82 -14.92
CA GLN A 379 -19.42 6.67 -15.52
C GLN A 379 -20.32 5.87 -16.46
N GLY A 380 -21.60 6.27 -16.56
CA GLY A 380 -22.53 5.69 -17.52
C GLY A 380 -23.05 4.30 -17.15
N GLY A 381 -23.01 3.91 -15.87
CA GLY A 381 -23.49 2.60 -15.42
C GLY A 381 -24.97 2.35 -15.75
N GLU A 382 -25.76 3.41 -15.77
CA GLU A 382 -27.19 3.41 -16.11
C GLU A 382 -27.49 3.16 -17.59
N ARG A 383 -26.49 3.35 -18.47
CA ARG A 383 -26.60 3.11 -19.93
C ARG A 383 -25.76 1.94 -20.41
N THR A 384 -24.77 1.51 -19.63
CA THR A 384 -23.86 0.43 -20.01
C THR A 384 -24.57 -0.93 -19.96
N PRO A 385 -24.58 -1.71 -21.06
CA PRO A 385 -25.09 -3.09 -21.07
C PRO A 385 -24.47 -3.95 -19.96
N GLY A 386 -25.29 -4.77 -19.31
CA GLY A 386 -24.88 -5.59 -18.16
C GLY A 386 -24.86 -4.86 -16.81
N TRP A 387 -24.86 -3.52 -16.81
CA TRP A 387 -24.83 -2.68 -15.60
C TRP A 387 -26.11 -1.91 -15.31
N VAL A 388 -27.01 -1.78 -16.29
CA VAL A 388 -28.29 -1.06 -16.15
C VAL A 388 -29.07 -1.57 -14.92
N TYR A 389 -29.27 -2.88 -14.82
CA TYR A 389 -30.01 -3.48 -13.70
C TYR A 389 -29.30 -3.28 -12.35
N LEU A 390 -28.00 -3.58 -12.26
CA LEU A 390 -27.23 -3.39 -11.03
C LEU A 390 -27.21 -1.91 -10.60
N THR A 391 -27.09 -0.98 -11.55
CA THR A 391 -27.12 0.46 -11.27
C THR A 391 -28.49 0.91 -10.77
N SER A 392 -29.58 0.30 -11.25
CA SER A 392 -30.94 0.59 -10.77
C SER A 392 -31.20 0.14 -9.32
N LEU A 393 -30.45 -0.85 -8.84
CA LEU A 393 -30.51 -1.34 -7.46
C LEU A 393 -29.75 -0.46 -6.46
N ILE A 394 -28.98 0.53 -6.94
CA ILE A 394 -28.28 1.45 -6.04
C ILE A 394 -29.32 2.31 -5.32
N PRO A 395 -29.35 2.29 -3.97
CA PRO A 395 -30.35 3.04 -3.23
C PRO A 395 -30.26 4.55 -3.49
N LYS A 396 -31.41 5.22 -3.60
CA LYS A 396 -31.48 6.67 -3.84
C LYS A 396 -30.80 7.52 -2.76
N TRP A 397 -30.66 6.98 -1.56
CA TRP A 397 -30.01 7.64 -0.43
C TRP A 397 -28.48 7.52 -0.43
N TRP A 398 -27.91 6.74 -1.36
CA TRP A 398 -26.47 6.61 -1.51
C TRP A 398 -25.90 7.89 -2.14
N ASP A 399 -25.38 8.77 -1.30
CA ASP A 399 -24.87 10.09 -1.69
C ASP A 399 -23.40 10.06 -2.13
N ALA A 400 -22.67 8.99 -1.80
CA ALA A 400 -21.30 8.79 -2.30
C ALA A 400 -21.31 8.48 -3.81
N GLU A 401 -20.13 8.43 -4.43
CA GLU A 401 -20.06 8.20 -5.87
C GLU A 401 -20.68 6.83 -6.22
N LYS A 402 -21.68 6.83 -7.11
CA LYS A 402 -22.51 5.64 -7.41
C LYS A 402 -21.70 4.43 -7.86
N TYR A 403 -20.62 4.66 -8.61
CA TYR A 403 -19.74 3.60 -9.07
C TYR A 403 -19.05 2.85 -7.93
N ARG A 404 -18.88 3.47 -6.75
CA ARG A 404 -18.25 2.81 -5.60
C ARG A 404 -19.12 1.73 -4.98
N TYR A 405 -20.43 1.75 -5.21
CA TYR A 405 -21.36 0.87 -4.51
C TYR A 405 -21.06 -0.61 -4.78
N TRP A 406 -21.09 -1.05 -6.04
CA TRP A 406 -20.79 -2.44 -6.38
C TRP A 406 -19.30 -2.74 -6.36
N GLN A 407 -18.45 -1.75 -6.60
CA GLN A 407 -16.99 -1.92 -6.50
C GLN A 407 -16.56 -2.29 -5.09
N CYS A 408 -17.13 -1.64 -4.06
CA CYS A 408 -16.88 -1.97 -2.66
C CYS A 408 -17.33 -3.41 -2.33
N ALA A 409 -18.55 -3.77 -2.74
CA ALA A 409 -19.08 -5.12 -2.52
C ALA A 409 -18.21 -6.19 -3.23
N GLY A 410 -17.84 -5.93 -4.48
CA GLY A 410 -16.97 -6.79 -5.27
C GLY A 410 -15.59 -6.99 -4.65
N ALA A 411 -14.98 -5.92 -4.13
CA ALA A 411 -13.67 -5.98 -3.46
C ALA A 411 -13.70 -6.90 -2.22
N VAL A 412 -14.73 -6.78 -1.38
CA VAL A 412 -14.91 -7.64 -0.20
C VAL A 412 -15.13 -9.10 -0.60
N VAL A 413 -16.00 -9.35 -1.59
CA VAL A 413 -16.28 -10.70 -2.10
C VAL A 413 -15.02 -11.32 -2.72
N PHE A 414 -14.25 -10.54 -3.48
CA PHE A 414 -13.02 -11.02 -4.11
C PHE A 414 -11.95 -11.36 -3.07
N ILE A 415 -11.71 -10.51 -2.07
CA ILE A 415 -10.75 -10.82 -0.99
C ILE A 415 -11.19 -12.07 -0.21
N LEU A 416 -12.49 -12.20 0.08
CA LEU A 416 -13.03 -13.41 0.70
C LEU A 416 -12.80 -14.66 -0.16
N ALA A 417 -12.97 -14.56 -1.48
CA ALA A 417 -12.70 -15.68 -2.38
C ALA A 417 -11.20 -16.03 -2.43
N VAL A 418 -10.32 -15.03 -2.44
CA VAL A 418 -8.86 -15.22 -2.42
C VAL A 418 -8.40 -15.87 -1.11
N SER A 419 -8.95 -15.48 0.04
CA SER A 419 -8.58 -16.09 1.33
C SER A 419 -8.96 -17.58 1.42
N ARG A 420 -9.83 -18.05 0.52
CA ARG A 420 -10.34 -19.42 0.46
C ARG A 420 -9.85 -20.22 -0.74
N SER A 421 -9.18 -19.60 -1.70
CA SER A 421 -8.73 -20.23 -2.94
C SER A 421 -7.21 -20.32 -3.00
N ALA A 422 -6.68 -21.55 -2.89
CA ALA A 422 -5.25 -21.82 -3.02
C ALA A 422 -4.69 -21.42 -4.39
N SER A 423 -5.51 -21.47 -5.44
CA SER A 423 -5.12 -21.05 -6.80
C SER A 423 -4.83 -19.55 -6.85
N TRP A 424 -5.72 -18.73 -6.29
CA TRP A 424 -5.52 -17.28 -6.21
C TRP A 424 -4.34 -16.93 -5.30
N GLN A 425 -4.23 -17.57 -4.14
CA GLN A 425 -3.09 -17.36 -3.24
C GLN A 425 -1.77 -17.68 -3.94
N ARG A 426 -1.70 -18.72 -4.78
CA ARG A 426 -0.49 -19.04 -5.56
C ARG A 426 -0.09 -17.91 -6.52
N VAL A 427 -1.07 -17.28 -7.17
CA VAL A 427 -0.83 -16.13 -8.07
C VAL A 427 -0.27 -14.94 -7.26
N PHE A 428 -0.93 -14.57 -6.17
CA PHE A 428 -0.51 -13.44 -5.35
C PHE A 428 0.78 -13.70 -4.57
N ASN A 429 1.10 -14.96 -4.26
CA ASN A 429 2.36 -15.37 -3.63
C ASN A 429 3.50 -15.60 -4.63
N SER A 430 3.28 -15.36 -5.93
CA SER A 430 4.36 -15.44 -6.92
C SER A 430 5.43 -14.37 -6.66
N ALA A 431 6.68 -14.67 -7.01
CA ALA A 431 7.81 -13.79 -6.68
C ALA A 431 7.67 -12.37 -7.28
N CYS A 432 7.16 -12.26 -8.51
CA CYS A 432 6.91 -10.98 -9.16
C CYS A 432 5.86 -10.15 -8.39
N VAL A 433 4.73 -10.78 -8.05
CA VAL A 433 3.64 -10.10 -7.33
C VAL A 433 4.03 -9.74 -5.90
N GLN A 434 4.84 -10.56 -5.24
CA GLN A 434 5.39 -10.24 -3.92
C GLN A 434 6.35 -9.05 -3.97
N TYR A 435 7.14 -8.90 -5.04
CA TYR A 435 7.95 -7.71 -5.23
C TYR A 435 7.07 -6.45 -5.39
N LEU A 436 6.00 -6.52 -6.19
CA LEU A 436 5.01 -5.43 -6.27
C LEU A 436 4.43 -5.09 -4.90
N GLY A 437 4.14 -6.11 -4.07
CA GLY A 437 3.64 -5.93 -2.72
C GLY A 437 4.58 -5.15 -1.81
N LYS A 438 5.89 -5.33 -1.96
CA LYS A 438 6.94 -4.65 -1.19
C LYS A 438 7.07 -3.19 -1.54
N ILE A 439 7.12 -2.89 -2.84
CA ILE A 439 7.25 -1.51 -3.32
C ILE A 439 5.91 -0.78 -3.43
N SER A 440 4.77 -1.44 -3.16
CA SER A 440 3.42 -0.92 -3.40
C SER A 440 3.19 0.49 -2.87
N TYR A 441 3.65 0.79 -1.65
CA TYR A 441 3.49 2.10 -1.04
C TYR A 441 4.38 3.16 -1.72
N ALA A 442 5.63 2.83 -2.01
CA ALA A 442 6.53 3.71 -2.76
C ALA A 442 6.05 3.93 -4.20
N LEU A 443 5.53 2.89 -4.87
CA LEU A 443 4.94 2.98 -6.21
C LEU A 443 3.74 3.93 -6.20
N TYR A 444 2.89 3.81 -5.19
CA TYR A 444 1.78 4.73 -4.97
C TYR A 444 2.24 6.18 -4.73
N LEU A 445 3.30 6.43 -3.96
CA LEU A 445 3.77 7.80 -3.71
C LEU A 445 4.54 8.43 -4.88
N MET A 446 5.15 7.60 -5.74
CA MET A 446 6.11 8.08 -6.75
C MET A 446 5.55 8.15 -8.16
N HIS A 447 4.45 7.45 -8.47
CA HIS A 447 3.93 7.44 -9.85
C HIS A 447 3.59 8.84 -10.38
N GLY A 448 2.78 9.63 -9.66
CA GLY A 448 2.43 10.99 -10.05
C GLY A 448 3.65 11.91 -10.22
N PRO A 449 4.50 12.07 -9.19
CA PRO A 449 5.67 12.95 -9.25
C PRO A 449 6.62 12.64 -10.41
N ILE A 450 6.85 11.35 -10.69
CA ILE A 450 7.79 10.90 -11.72
C ILE A 450 7.17 10.97 -13.12
N ILE A 451 5.86 10.70 -13.26
CA ILE A 451 5.15 10.93 -14.52
C ILE A 451 5.22 12.43 -14.90
N HIS A 452 4.96 13.33 -13.95
CA HIS A 452 5.03 14.78 -14.21
C HIS A 452 6.45 15.28 -14.52
N ALA A 453 7.45 14.77 -13.80
CA ALA A 453 8.84 15.22 -13.93
C ALA A 453 9.55 14.65 -15.16
N PHE A 454 9.37 13.37 -15.45
CA PHE A 454 10.09 12.63 -16.49
C PHE A 454 9.16 12.02 -17.53
N GLY A 455 8.01 11.50 -17.10
CA GLY A 455 7.07 10.81 -18.00
C GLY A 455 6.58 11.70 -19.13
N TYR A 456 6.14 12.92 -18.83
CA TYR A 456 5.71 13.91 -19.81
C TYR A 456 6.80 14.28 -20.82
N HIS A 457 8.08 14.24 -20.43
CA HIS A 457 9.18 14.44 -21.36
C HIS A 457 9.28 13.28 -22.37
N PHE A 458 9.20 12.04 -21.89
CA PHE A 458 9.22 10.85 -22.76
C PHE A 458 8.00 10.79 -23.68
N GLU A 459 6.83 11.22 -23.19
CA GLU A 459 5.61 11.29 -24.01
C GLU A 459 5.73 12.34 -25.10
N LYS A 460 6.19 13.55 -24.78
CA LYS A 460 6.46 14.60 -25.77
C LYS A 460 7.40 14.10 -26.87
N TRP A 461 8.47 13.40 -26.49
CA TRP A 461 9.40 12.79 -27.44
C TRP A 461 8.71 11.72 -28.30
N ALA A 462 7.99 10.77 -27.69
CA ALA A 462 7.36 9.66 -28.41
C ALA A 462 6.29 10.15 -29.40
N TYR A 463 5.50 11.17 -29.03
CA TYR A 463 4.55 11.80 -29.93
C TYR A 463 5.22 12.61 -31.04
N GLY A 464 6.40 13.20 -30.78
CA GLY A 464 7.20 13.84 -31.83
C GLY A 464 7.70 12.85 -32.89
N VAL A 465 7.97 11.59 -32.51
CA VAL A 465 8.41 10.52 -33.42
C VAL A 465 7.23 9.90 -34.18
N THR A 466 6.12 9.64 -33.50
CA THR A 466 5.00 8.85 -34.04
C THR A 466 3.93 9.71 -34.69
N GLY A 467 3.66 10.89 -34.15
CA GLY A 467 2.54 11.76 -34.50
C GLY A 467 1.34 11.64 -33.54
N ILE A 468 0.44 12.62 -33.61
CA ILE A 468 -0.69 12.77 -32.67
C ILE A 468 -2.04 12.33 -33.25
N GLU A 469 -2.12 11.83 -34.47
CA GLU A 469 -3.41 11.54 -35.12
C GLU A 469 -3.75 10.04 -35.12
N GLY A 470 -5.02 9.71 -34.84
CA GLY A 470 -5.55 8.36 -34.93
C GLY A 470 -4.68 7.31 -34.23
N HIS A 471 -4.32 6.25 -34.97
CA HIS A 471 -3.48 5.16 -34.47
C HIS A 471 -2.05 5.58 -34.11
N ARG A 472 -1.54 6.67 -34.69
CA ARG A 472 -0.20 7.19 -34.36
C ARG A 472 -0.13 7.69 -32.93
N PHE A 473 -1.20 8.30 -32.43
CA PHE A 473 -1.31 8.68 -31.01
C PHE A 473 -1.19 7.45 -30.10
N THR A 474 -1.93 6.37 -30.40
CA THR A 474 -1.83 5.13 -29.61
C THR A 474 -0.43 4.51 -29.69
N ALA A 475 0.21 4.55 -30.87
CA ALA A 475 1.59 4.08 -31.02
C ALA A 475 2.58 4.92 -30.20
N GLY A 476 2.42 6.26 -30.18
CA GLY A 476 3.22 7.16 -29.36
C GLY A 476 3.07 6.90 -27.86
N PHE A 477 1.83 6.70 -27.39
CA PHE A 477 1.55 6.34 -26.01
C PHE A 477 2.15 4.98 -25.62
N ILE A 478 2.08 3.98 -26.51
CA ILE A 478 2.72 2.68 -26.26
C ILE A 478 4.24 2.83 -26.23
N LEU A 479 4.82 3.59 -27.16
CA LEU A 479 6.26 3.85 -27.23
C LEU A 479 6.77 4.54 -25.96
N SER A 480 6.09 5.59 -25.49
CA SER A 480 6.46 6.26 -24.25
C SER A 480 6.31 5.35 -23.03
N SER A 481 5.29 4.47 -22.99
CA SER A 481 5.07 3.56 -21.86
C SER A 481 6.28 2.65 -21.56
N PHE A 482 7.05 2.26 -22.58
CA PHE A 482 8.29 1.48 -22.43
C PHE A 482 9.41 2.24 -21.70
N LEU A 483 9.33 3.57 -21.62
CA LEU A 483 10.26 4.41 -20.85
C LEU A 483 9.65 4.86 -19.51
N VAL A 484 8.38 5.29 -19.54
CA VAL A 484 7.67 5.81 -18.36
C VAL A 484 7.54 4.74 -17.29
N ILE A 485 7.01 3.56 -17.62
CA ILE A 485 6.72 2.52 -16.62
C ILE A 485 8.02 2.05 -15.94
N PRO A 486 9.09 1.66 -16.66
CA PRO A 486 10.35 1.27 -15.99
C PRO A 486 10.97 2.39 -15.14
N THR A 487 10.85 3.65 -15.56
CA THR A 487 11.38 4.80 -14.79
C THR A 487 10.60 4.99 -13.50
N VAL A 488 9.27 4.87 -13.52
CA VAL A 488 8.45 4.91 -12.30
C VAL A 488 8.81 3.78 -11.36
N PHE A 489 8.95 2.55 -11.88
CA PHE A 489 9.37 1.39 -11.08
C PHE A 489 10.75 1.56 -10.44
N TRP A 490 11.71 2.12 -11.19
CA TRP A 490 13.05 2.40 -10.71
C TRP A 490 13.05 3.42 -9.56
N TRP A 491 12.33 4.53 -9.73
CA TRP A 491 12.19 5.55 -8.69
C TRP A 491 11.43 5.02 -7.46
N ALA A 492 10.39 4.22 -7.66
CA ALA A 492 9.67 3.57 -6.57
C ALA A 492 10.57 2.61 -5.78
N ASP A 493 11.41 1.83 -6.46
CA ASP A 493 12.37 0.91 -5.82
C ASP A 493 13.45 1.66 -5.00
N ILE A 494 13.93 2.79 -5.52
CA ILE A 494 14.85 3.68 -4.79
C ILE A 494 14.16 4.28 -3.58
N PHE A 495 12.96 4.84 -3.75
CA PHE A 495 12.21 5.49 -2.68
C PHE A 495 11.84 4.48 -1.57
N TRP A 496 11.47 3.26 -1.94
CA TRP A 496 11.21 2.18 -0.98
C TRP A 496 12.43 1.91 -0.08
N ARG A 497 13.64 1.84 -0.64
CA ARG A 497 14.87 1.57 0.10
C ARG A 497 15.41 2.78 0.85
N ALA A 498 15.32 3.97 0.27
CA ALA A 498 15.85 5.22 0.84
C ALA A 498 14.92 5.87 1.87
N VAL A 499 13.61 5.70 1.73
CA VAL A 499 12.61 6.47 2.50
C VAL A 499 11.66 5.56 3.25
N ASP A 500 10.96 4.65 2.56
CA ASP A 500 9.90 3.84 3.19
C ASP A 500 10.44 2.93 4.31
N ILE A 501 11.43 2.09 4.01
CA ILE A 501 12.05 1.20 5.01
C ILE A 501 12.65 1.99 6.19
N PRO A 502 13.48 3.04 5.96
CA PRO A 502 14.02 3.85 7.06
C PRO A 502 12.93 4.54 7.89
N THR A 503 11.84 4.99 7.28
CA THR A 503 10.73 5.63 7.99
C THR A 503 10.05 4.66 8.96
N VAL A 504 9.87 3.40 8.56
CA VAL A 504 9.32 2.36 9.46
C VAL A 504 10.26 2.10 10.64
N LYS A 505 11.57 2.00 10.38
CA LYS A 505 12.59 1.81 11.42
C LYS A 505 12.64 3.02 12.38
N PHE A 506 12.60 4.22 11.82
CA PHE A 506 12.58 5.48 12.54
C PHE A 506 11.36 5.60 13.45
N ALA A 507 10.16 5.28 12.96
CA ALA A 507 8.95 5.33 13.78
C ALA A 507 9.04 4.40 15.00
N LYS A 508 9.59 3.19 14.83
CA LYS A 508 9.81 2.23 15.93
C LYS A 508 10.89 2.72 16.90
N TRP A 509 12.00 3.25 16.38
CA TRP A 509 13.06 3.83 17.22
C TRP A 509 12.56 5.02 18.04
N TRP A 510 11.82 5.92 17.40
CA TRP A 510 11.26 7.13 18.03
C TRP A 510 10.29 6.74 19.14
N GLU A 511 9.40 5.80 18.89
CA GLU A 511 8.49 5.26 19.89
C GLU A 511 9.24 4.68 21.09
N ASN A 512 10.23 3.81 20.85
CA ASN A 512 11.03 3.19 21.92
C ASN A 512 11.79 4.19 22.78
N LYS A 513 12.06 5.40 22.26
CA LYS A 513 12.71 6.48 22.99
C LYS A 513 11.74 7.31 23.81
N LEU A 514 10.47 7.39 23.42
CA LEU A 514 9.46 8.21 24.07
C LEU A 514 8.55 7.45 25.04
N ILE A 515 8.35 6.15 24.82
CA ILE A 515 7.48 5.34 25.66
C ILE A 515 8.27 4.81 26.86
N ASN A 516 7.72 5.00 28.06
CA ASN A 516 8.18 4.30 29.25
C ASN A 516 7.96 2.80 29.02
N LYS A 517 9.05 2.03 28.97
CA LYS A 517 8.94 0.58 28.98
C LYS A 517 8.24 0.22 30.29
N ALA A 518 7.13 -0.50 30.20
CA ALA A 518 6.53 -1.09 31.39
C ALA A 518 7.55 -2.12 31.91
N ASP A 519 7.97 -1.93 33.16
CA ASP A 519 8.79 -2.88 33.90
C ASP A 519 8.04 -4.21 34.12
#